data_AF-A0A955TVF3-F1
#
_entry.id   AF-A0A955TVF3-F1
#
_cell.length_a   1.000
_cell.length_b   1.000
_cell.length_c   1.000
_cell.angle_alpha   90.00
_cell.angle_beta   90.00
_cell.angle_gamma   90.00
#
_symmetry.space_group_name_H-M   'P 1'
#
loop_
_entity.id
_entity.type
_entity.pdbx_description
1 polymer ?
#
loop_
_entity_poly.entity_id
_entity_poly.type
_entity_poly.pdbx_seq_one_letter_code
_entity_poly.pdbx_strand_id
1 'polypeptide(L)'
;MPRMDILSAVECEEFDSPPLFTLAQQQQYFEPSLPVIRALKRLKTPTNQVYFLLAYGYFLATSRFFTASQFRPTDIRYVSQELGVSLKLIHPHTYAHETQARHRQRILRLCQFRAWNRAILRLLQPEAQTLAQLYWEPRQIFFRLVEWLVTARIAVPRSAVLSPIVATALTRHRQTLARQVGEHISPLLRESLLTLIVAPPQPQRGIQYRLTQLKRLSQSTKLAKVRARLEDLTFVRMIYEQTKPLLHQLQIPQAGIVSYAQLTLNLAPFDLIRRPEHDRVLHLLAFVVHHYARLQDNLADVFLQVFSSMMNSVRREHMAQYYATRDTHAMSLTALLTLLETNVLTAFKAIQRIVESSTLTSDEKVQQIQQLFVTQQTSQQELTQAMTPLKSSVEDTQKHATYDQTLERRSLRLQFRLMPILKSLAWAGTDHALDRDTVRARPPRHGGLRCATTLSHGRRTQSGEFRDPTFSGVVV
;
A
#
# COMPACT_ATOMS: atom_id res chain seq x y z
N MET A 1 -31.71 3.38 -10.93
CA MET A 1 -30.31 3.31 -10.46
C MET A 1 -29.42 3.15 -11.67
N PRO A 2 -28.27 3.84 -11.76
CA PRO A 2 -27.30 3.63 -12.84
C PRO A 2 -26.91 2.15 -12.90
N ARG A 3 -26.73 1.60 -14.10
CA ARG A 3 -26.26 0.22 -14.29
C ARG A 3 -24.90 0.10 -13.61
N MET A 4 -24.72 -0.97 -12.84
CA MET A 4 -23.44 -1.28 -12.23
C MET A 4 -22.55 -1.90 -13.30
N ASP A 5 -21.46 -1.23 -13.63
CA ASP A 5 -20.50 -1.72 -14.61
C ASP A 5 -19.66 -2.83 -13.97
N ILE A 6 -20.04 -4.09 -14.25
CA ILE A 6 -19.32 -5.28 -13.77
C ILE A 6 -17.97 -5.41 -14.47
N LEU A 7 -18.00 -5.14 -15.78
CA LEU A 7 -16.85 -5.02 -16.66
C LEU A 7 -16.99 -3.67 -17.37
N SER A 8 -15.86 -3.04 -17.70
CA SER A 8 -15.87 -1.86 -18.57
C SER A 8 -16.41 -2.21 -19.97
N ALA A 9 -16.81 -1.20 -20.74
CA ALA A 9 -17.29 -1.40 -22.12
C ALA A 9 -16.23 -2.12 -22.99
N VAL A 10 -14.96 -1.75 -22.83
CA VAL A 10 -13.82 -2.37 -23.53
C VAL A 10 -13.68 -3.84 -23.12
N GLU A 11 -13.74 -4.15 -21.82
CA GLU A 11 -13.65 -5.53 -21.35
C GLU A 11 -14.84 -6.39 -21.82
N CYS A 12 -16.05 -5.82 -21.90
CA CYS A 12 -17.20 -6.51 -22.47
C CYS A 12 -16.99 -6.83 -23.96
N GLU A 13 -16.46 -5.87 -24.72
CA GLU A 13 -16.17 -6.04 -26.14
C GLU A 13 -15.04 -7.05 -26.38
N GLU A 14 -13.94 -6.96 -25.63
CA GLU A 14 -12.84 -7.93 -25.65
C GLU A 14 -13.32 -9.33 -25.29
N PHE A 15 -14.17 -9.44 -24.26
CA PHE A 15 -14.77 -10.71 -23.88
C PHE A 15 -15.68 -11.23 -25.00
N ASP A 16 -16.58 -10.42 -25.56
CA ASP A 16 -17.57 -10.89 -26.54
C ASP A 16 -17.05 -11.00 -27.99
N SER A 17 -15.79 -10.68 -28.22
CA SER A 17 -15.12 -10.76 -29.53
C SER A 17 -14.19 -11.97 -29.62
N PRO A 18 -13.97 -12.55 -30.81
CA PRO A 18 -13.01 -13.63 -30.97
C PRO A 18 -11.61 -13.18 -30.55
N PRO A 19 -10.82 -14.07 -29.92
CA PRO A 19 -9.44 -13.77 -29.55
C PRO A 19 -8.60 -13.48 -30.79
N LEU A 20 -7.49 -12.80 -30.53
CA LEU A 20 -6.59 -12.24 -31.50
C LEU A 20 -5.38 -13.19 -31.59
N PHE A 21 -5.49 -14.22 -32.44
CA PHE A 21 -4.52 -15.33 -32.42
C PHE A 21 -3.18 -14.96 -33.08
N THR A 22 -2.10 -15.43 -32.46
CA THR A 22 -0.79 -15.52 -33.13
C THR A 22 -0.75 -16.72 -34.07
N LEU A 23 0.23 -16.79 -34.98
CA LEU A 23 0.40 -17.96 -35.87
C LEU A 23 0.47 -19.29 -35.10
N ALA A 24 1.20 -19.31 -33.98
CA ALA A 24 1.30 -20.49 -33.12
C ALA A 24 -0.06 -20.90 -32.51
N GLN A 25 -0.89 -19.92 -32.13
CA GLN A 25 -2.23 -20.18 -31.63
C GLN A 25 -3.19 -20.62 -32.75
N GLN A 26 -3.05 -20.07 -33.97
CA GLN A 26 -3.80 -20.53 -35.13
C GLN A 26 -3.49 -22.00 -35.43
N GLN A 27 -2.21 -22.38 -35.43
CA GLN A 27 -1.78 -23.78 -35.55
C GLN A 27 -2.41 -24.64 -34.46
N GLN A 28 -2.25 -24.25 -33.19
CA GLN A 28 -2.76 -25.03 -32.06
C GLN A 28 -4.29 -25.23 -32.07
N TYR A 29 -5.07 -24.17 -32.35
CA TYR A 29 -6.52 -24.22 -32.18
C TYR A 29 -7.29 -24.58 -33.46
N PHE A 30 -6.68 -24.40 -34.64
CA PHE A 30 -7.31 -24.77 -35.91
C PHE A 30 -6.84 -26.11 -36.47
N GLU A 31 -5.89 -26.80 -35.82
CA GLU A 31 -5.53 -28.17 -36.17
C GLU A 31 -6.70 -29.14 -35.86
N PRO A 32 -7.30 -29.76 -36.89
CA PRO A 32 -8.50 -30.57 -36.69
C PRO A 32 -8.14 -31.98 -36.24
N SER A 33 -8.63 -32.40 -35.08
CA SER A 33 -8.56 -33.80 -34.66
C SER A 33 -9.34 -34.75 -35.60
N LEU A 34 -9.06 -36.05 -35.56
CA LEU A 34 -9.75 -37.04 -36.43
C LEU A 34 -11.29 -36.97 -36.37
N PRO A 35 -11.94 -36.82 -35.20
CA PRO A 35 -13.39 -36.62 -35.13
C PRO A 35 -13.88 -35.35 -35.85
N VAL A 36 -13.08 -34.28 -35.82
CA VAL A 36 -13.36 -33.01 -36.49
C VAL A 36 -13.19 -33.14 -38.00
N ILE A 37 -12.14 -33.83 -38.48
CA ILE A 37 -11.94 -34.12 -39.90
C ILE A 37 -13.14 -34.91 -40.45
N ARG A 38 -13.57 -35.96 -39.74
CA ARG A 38 -14.80 -36.71 -40.12
C ARG A 38 -16.02 -35.80 -40.11
N ALA A 39 -16.07 -34.80 -39.23
CA ALA A 39 -17.16 -33.86 -39.19
C ALA A 39 -17.18 -32.92 -40.39
N LEU A 40 -16.02 -32.38 -40.76
CA LEU A 40 -15.81 -31.49 -41.91
C LEU A 40 -16.17 -32.18 -43.23
N LYS A 41 -15.75 -33.43 -43.44
CA LYS A 41 -16.05 -34.20 -44.66
C LYS A 41 -17.55 -34.40 -44.93
N ARG A 42 -18.41 -34.29 -43.90
CA ARG A 42 -19.87 -34.39 -44.06
C ARG A 42 -20.53 -33.05 -44.43
N LEU A 43 -19.81 -31.94 -44.39
CA LEU A 43 -20.33 -30.62 -44.71
C LEU A 43 -20.24 -30.39 -46.23
N LYS A 44 -21.37 -30.02 -46.84
CA LYS A 44 -21.53 -29.95 -48.30
C LYS A 44 -20.80 -28.79 -48.97
N THR A 45 -20.59 -27.67 -48.28
CA THR A 45 -20.06 -26.44 -48.89
C THR A 45 -18.72 -26.03 -48.27
N PRO A 46 -17.80 -25.43 -49.07
CA PRO A 46 -16.53 -24.93 -48.59
C PRO A 46 -16.71 -23.86 -47.49
N THR A 47 -17.68 -22.94 -47.64
CA THR A 47 -18.04 -21.99 -46.59
C THR A 47 -18.37 -22.68 -45.26
N ASN A 48 -19.19 -23.75 -45.29
CA ASN A 48 -19.58 -24.46 -44.08
C ASN A 48 -18.40 -25.17 -43.42
N GLN A 49 -17.47 -25.72 -44.21
CA GLN A 49 -16.27 -26.38 -43.70
C GLN A 49 -15.37 -25.37 -42.97
N VAL A 50 -15.06 -24.24 -43.61
CA VAL A 50 -14.22 -23.18 -43.02
C VAL A 50 -14.86 -22.59 -41.77
N TYR A 51 -16.14 -22.21 -41.83
CA TYR A 51 -16.83 -21.60 -40.69
C TYR A 51 -17.09 -22.60 -39.55
N PHE A 52 -17.20 -23.90 -39.83
CA PHE A 52 -17.25 -24.93 -38.80
C PHE A 52 -15.92 -25.04 -38.06
N LEU A 53 -14.79 -25.08 -38.78
CA LEU A 53 -13.47 -25.19 -38.17
C LEU A 53 -13.09 -23.92 -37.39
N LEU A 54 -13.44 -22.73 -37.89
CA LEU A 54 -13.30 -21.47 -37.15
C LEU A 54 -14.11 -21.50 -35.85
N ALA A 55 -15.39 -21.85 -35.93
CA ALA A 55 -16.24 -21.96 -34.74
C ALA A 55 -15.71 -22.98 -33.73
N TYR A 56 -15.13 -24.09 -34.21
CA TYR A 56 -14.51 -25.11 -33.38
C TYR A 56 -13.25 -24.58 -32.67
N GLY A 57 -12.31 -23.99 -33.41
CA GLY A 57 -11.04 -23.51 -32.85
C GLY A 57 -11.22 -22.36 -31.86
N TYR A 58 -12.09 -21.38 -32.18
CA TYR A 58 -12.43 -20.35 -31.21
C TYR A 58 -13.12 -20.92 -29.96
N PHE A 59 -13.96 -21.95 -30.12
CA PHE A 59 -14.59 -22.63 -28.99
C PHE A 59 -13.57 -23.39 -28.13
N LEU A 60 -12.56 -24.03 -28.72
CA LEU A 60 -11.49 -24.67 -27.95
C LEU A 60 -10.72 -23.66 -27.10
N ALA A 61 -10.40 -22.49 -27.67
CA ALA A 61 -9.63 -21.47 -26.97
C ALA A 61 -10.42 -20.77 -25.85
N THR A 62 -11.74 -20.59 -26.03
CA THR A 62 -12.53 -19.71 -25.14
C THR A 62 -13.71 -20.38 -24.45
N SER A 63 -14.07 -21.61 -24.83
CA SER A 63 -15.33 -22.29 -24.48
C SER A 63 -16.58 -21.51 -24.89
N ARG A 64 -16.50 -20.69 -25.94
CA ARG A 64 -17.54 -19.73 -26.36
C ARG A 64 -17.79 -19.76 -27.85
N PHE A 65 -18.97 -19.30 -28.23
CA PHE A 65 -19.35 -19.15 -29.63
C PHE A 65 -19.52 -17.70 -30.03
N PHE A 66 -18.96 -17.36 -31.19
CA PHE A 66 -19.08 -16.04 -31.81
C PHE A 66 -20.02 -16.11 -33.02
N THR A 67 -20.48 -14.95 -33.49
CA THR A 67 -21.26 -14.84 -34.72
C THR A 67 -20.33 -14.91 -35.93
N ALA A 68 -20.82 -15.44 -37.05
CA ALA A 68 -20.06 -15.57 -38.29
C ALA A 68 -19.46 -14.24 -38.80
N SER A 69 -20.17 -13.13 -38.59
CA SER A 69 -19.69 -11.77 -38.93
C SER A 69 -18.53 -11.29 -38.07
N GLN A 70 -18.28 -11.91 -36.91
CA GLN A 70 -17.20 -11.53 -36.01
C GLN A 70 -15.89 -12.27 -36.33
N PHE A 71 -15.93 -13.33 -37.16
CA PHE A 71 -14.74 -14.12 -37.47
C PHE A 71 -13.69 -13.28 -38.20
N ARG A 72 -12.44 -13.39 -37.75
CA ARG A 72 -11.36 -12.51 -38.22
C ARG A 72 -10.91 -12.91 -39.63
N PRO A 73 -10.71 -11.95 -40.55
CA PRO A 73 -10.24 -12.25 -41.90
C PRO A 73 -8.92 -13.02 -41.95
N THR A 74 -8.00 -12.75 -41.01
CA THR A 74 -6.71 -13.46 -40.87
C THR A 74 -6.92 -14.94 -40.61
N ASP A 75 -7.83 -15.27 -39.70
CA ASP A 75 -8.13 -16.65 -39.31
C ASP A 75 -8.91 -17.37 -40.41
N ILE A 76 -9.82 -16.66 -41.10
CA ILE A 76 -10.52 -17.20 -42.29
C ILE A 76 -9.49 -17.59 -43.36
N ARG A 77 -8.50 -16.75 -43.63
CA ARG A 77 -7.42 -17.05 -44.59
C ARG A 77 -6.60 -18.26 -44.17
N TYR A 78 -6.19 -18.30 -42.91
CA TYR A 78 -5.43 -19.42 -42.35
C TYR A 78 -6.19 -20.75 -42.52
N VAL A 79 -7.44 -20.80 -42.06
CA VAL A 79 -8.27 -22.02 -42.13
C VAL A 79 -8.59 -22.40 -43.58
N SER A 80 -8.78 -21.42 -44.47
CA SER A 80 -8.97 -21.68 -45.90
C SER A 80 -7.78 -22.40 -46.52
N GLN A 81 -6.56 -21.96 -46.18
CA GLN A 81 -5.31 -22.59 -46.64
C GLN A 81 -5.15 -23.99 -46.06
N GLU A 82 -5.38 -24.15 -44.75
CA GLU A 82 -5.29 -25.44 -44.05
C GLU A 82 -6.22 -26.49 -44.65
N LEU A 83 -7.42 -26.09 -45.09
CA LEU A 83 -8.40 -26.99 -45.71
C LEU A 83 -8.23 -27.15 -47.23
N GLY A 84 -7.27 -26.45 -47.86
CA GLY A 84 -7.10 -26.44 -49.31
C GLY A 84 -8.28 -25.83 -50.08
N VAL A 85 -9.03 -24.93 -49.43
CA VAL A 85 -10.21 -24.26 -50.00
C VAL A 85 -9.79 -22.90 -50.57
N SER A 86 -10.26 -22.57 -51.78
CA SER A 86 -10.05 -21.23 -52.34
C SER A 86 -10.94 -20.19 -51.66
N LEU A 87 -10.36 -19.05 -51.27
CA LEU A 87 -11.08 -17.92 -50.65
C LEU A 87 -12.26 -17.42 -51.52
N LYS A 88 -12.18 -17.58 -52.84
CA LYS A 88 -13.25 -17.17 -53.77
C LYS A 88 -14.54 -17.98 -53.60
N LEU A 89 -14.44 -19.19 -53.05
CA LEU A 89 -15.57 -20.09 -52.81
C LEU A 89 -16.22 -19.88 -51.43
N ILE A 90 -15.64 -18.99 -50.61
CA ILE A 90 -16.13 -18.71 -49.26
C ILE A 90 -17.05 -17.49 -49.33
N HIS A 91 -18.33 -17.73 -49.05
CA HIS A 91 -19.37 -16.72 -49.12
C HIS A 91 -20.03 -16.54 -47.75
N PRO A 92 -19.57 -15.59 -46.90
CA PRO A 92 -20.04 -15.44 -45.52
C PRO A 92 -21.56 -15.33 -45.37
N HIS A 93 -22.22 -14.67 -46.31
CA HIS A 93 -23.67 -14.48 -46.34
C HIS A 93 -24.47 -15.79 -46.55
N THR A 94 -23.85 -16.83 -47.10
CA THR A 94 -24.47 -18.16 -47.27
C THR A 94 -24.45 -19.00 -45.99
N TYR A 95 -23.72 -18.56 -44.96
CA TYR A 95 -23.64 -19.24 -43.68
C TYR A 95 -24.83 -18.86 -42.77
N ALA A 96 -25.98 -19.47 -43.07
CA ALA A 96 -27.24 -19.21 -42.39
C ALA A 96 -27.21 -19.53 -40.88
N HIS A 97 -28.04 -18.83 -40.11
CA HIS A 97 -28.12 -18.96 -38.66
C HIS A 97 -28.50 -20.38 -38.20
N GLU A 98 -29.38 -21.07 -38.92
CA GLU A 98 -29.77 -22.46 -38.63
C GLU A 98 -28.60 -23.43 -38.82
N THR A 99 -27.76 -23.19 -39.84
CA THR A 99 -26.53 -23.96 -40.06
C THR A 99 -25.53 -23.70 -38.95
N GLN A 100 -25.37 -22.44 -38.53
CA GLN A 100 -24.54 -22.09 -37.39
C GLN A 100 -25.03 -22.77 -36.09
N ALA A 101 -26.33 -22.78 -35.82
CA ALA A 101 -26.90 -23.43 -34.65
C ALA A 101 -26.63 -24.96 -34.64
N ARG A 102 -26.82 -25.63 -35.78
CA ARG A 102 -26.49 -27.06 -35.96
C ARG A 102 -25.00 -27.33 -35.76
N HIS A 103 -24.13 -26.46 -36.28
CA HIS A 103 -22.69 -26.54 -36.10
C HIS A 103 -22.29 -26.41 -34.62
N ARG A 104 -22.85 -25.43 -33.90
CA ARG A 104 -22.64 -25.25 -32.46
C ARG A 104 -22.99 -26.52 -31.67
N GLN A 105 -24.16 -27.12 -31.92
CA GLN A 105 -24.58 -28.37 -31.26
C GLN A 105 -23.63 -29.54 -31.55
N ARG A 106 -23.06 -29.59 -32.77
CA ARG A 106 -22.08 -30.61 -33.12
C ARG A 106 -20.74 -30.38 -32.43
N ILE A 107 -20.26 -29.13 -32.39
CA ILE A 107 -19.02 -28.74 -31.69
C ILE A 107 -19.13 -29.05 -30.19
N LEU A 108 -20.26 -28.70 -29.57
CA LEU A 108 -20.53 -29.04 -28.16
C LEU A 108 -20.37 -30.54 -27.89
N ARG A 109 -20.95 -31.40 -28.74
CA ARG A 109 -20.80 -32.86 -28.61
C ARG A 109 -19.35 -33.32 -28.79
N LEU A 110 -18.62 -32.75 -29.75
CA LEU A 110 -17.21 -33.09 -30.00
C LEU A 110 -16.32 -32.70 -28.81
N CYS A 111 -16.57 -31.55 -28.18
CA CYS A 111 -15.80 -31.08 -27.04
C CYS A 111 -16.30 -31.60 -25.68
N GLN A 112 -17.41 -32.38 -25.68
CA GLN A 112 -18.11 -32.85 -24.47
C GLN A 112 -18.63 -31.69 -23.59
N PHE A 113 -19.08 -30.60 -24.21
CA PHE A 113 -19.71 -29.47 -23.55
C PHE A 113 -21.24 -29.51 -23.68
N ARG A 114 -21.92 -28.88 -22.73
CA ARG A 114 -23.37 -28.63 -22.74
C ARG A 114 -23.65 -27.19 -23.15
N ALA A 115 -24.78 -26.97 -23.82
CA ALA A 115 -25.22 -25.63 -24.16
C ALA A 115 -25.67 -24.88 -22.90
N TRP A 116 -25.42 -23.57 -22.86
CA TRP A 116 -26.02 -22.68 -21.88
C TRP A 116 -27.56 -22.73 -21.96
N ASN A 117 -28.22 -22.77 -20.81
CA ASN A 117 -29.67 -22.74 -20.70
C ASN A 117 -30.13 -22.01 -19.43
N ARG A 118 -31.44 -21.75 -19.30
CA ARG A 118 -32.00 -21.07 -18.12
C ARG A 118 -31.95 -21.89 -16.84
N ALA A 119 -31.80 -23.22 -16.89
CA ALA A 119 -31.66 -24.03 -15.67
C ALA A 119 -30.30 -23.78 -15.00
N ILE A 120 -29.24 -23.56 -15.80
CA ILE A 120 -27.89 -23.23 -15.30
C ILE A 120 -27.89 -21.90 -14.52
N LEU A 121 -28.77 -20.95 -14.88
CA LEU A 121 -28.92 -19.71 -14.09
C LEU A 121 -29.24 -19.99 -12.62
N ARG A 122 -30.09 -20.98 -12.34
CA ARG A 122 -30.47 -21.34 -10.96
C ARG A 122 -29.32 -21.95 -10.17
N LEU A 123 -28.33 -22.52 -10.86
CA LEU A 123 -27.13 -23.10 -10.26
C LEU A 123 -26.05 -22.02 -9.99
N LEU A 124 -25.94 -21.03 -10.88
CA LEU A 124 -24.96 -19.94 -10.74
C LEU A 124 -25.39 -18.85 -9.74
N GLN A 125 -26.70 -18.65 -9.57
CA GLN A 125 -27.22 -17.61 -8.67
C GLN A 125 -26.73 -17.77 -7.22
N PRO A 126 -26.79 -18.97 -6.59
CA PRO A 126 -26.23 -19.20 -5.27
C PRO A 126 -24.73 -18.91 -5.20
N GLU A 127 -23.95 -19.37 -6.19
CA GLU A 127 -22.50 -19.13 -6.25
C GLU A 127 -22.18 -17.63 -6.28
N ALA A 128 -22.84 -16.88 -7.17
CA ALA A 128 -22.68 -15.43 -7.25
C ALA A 128 -23.10 -14.74 -5.95
N GLN A 129 -24.14 -15.25 -5.29
CA GLN A 129 -24.63 -14.72 -4.01
C GLN A 129 -23.62 -14.94 -2.87
N THR A 130 -22.99 -16.12 -2.81
CA THR A 130 -21.94 -16.43 -1.84
C THR A 130 -20.72 -15.54 -2.05
N LEU A 131 -20.25 -15.39 -3.30
CA LEU A 131 -19.12 -14.52 -3.60
C LEU A 131 -19.41 -13.04 -3.28
N ALA A 132 -20.64 -12.58 -3.51
CA ALA A 132 -21.08 -11.25 -3.12
C ALA A 132 -21.07 -11.04 -1.60
N GLN A 133 -21.47 -12.05 -0.82
CA GLN A 133 -21.41 -12.02 0.65
C GLN A 133 -19.97 -12.02 1.20
N LEU A 134 -19.04 -12.57 0.43
CA LEU A 134 -17.59 -12.53 0.70
C LEU A 134 -16.93 -11.22 0.23
N TYR A 135 -17.70 -10.26 -0.28
CA TYR A 135 -17.21 -8.96 -0.76
C TYR A 135 -16.15 -9.07 -1.87
N TRP A 136 -16.29 -10.07 -2.74
CA TRP A 136 -15.46 -10.15 -3.95
C TRP A 136 -15.80 -9.01 -4.91
N GLU A 137 -14.78 -8.53 -5.62
CA GLU A 137 -14.96 -7.47 -6.61
C GLU A 137 -15.85 -7.94 -7.78
N PRO A 138 -16.73 -7.11 -8.35
CA PRO A 138 -17.67 -7.52 -9.39
C PRO A 138 -17.02 -8.25 -10.56
N ARG A 139 -15.86 -7.74 -11.02
CA ARG A 139 -15.04 -8.36 -12.06
C ARG A 139 -14.53 -9.75 -11.66
N GLN A 140 -14.11 -9.93 -10.41
CA GLN A 140 -13.63 -11.23 -9.92
C GLN A 140 -14.77 -12.24 -9.86
N ILE A 141 -15.95 -11.83 -9.38
CA ILE A 141 -17.15 -12.68 -9.40
C ILE A 141 -17.44 -13.12 -10.84
N PHE A 142 -17.45 -12.18 -11.80
CA PHE A 142 -17.70 -12.48 -13.20
C PHE A 142 -16.78 -13.58 -13.75
N PHE A 143 -15.45 -13.42 -13.61
CA PHE A 143 -14.51 -14.41 -14.12
C PHE A 143 -14.54 -15.72 -13.34
N ARG A 144 -14.87 -15.68 -12.05
CA ARG A 144 -15.10 -16.90 -11.26
C ARG A 144 -16.29 -17.71 -11.79
N LEU A 145 -17.39 -17.05 -12.18
CA LEU A 145 -18.52 -17.73 -12.83
C LEU A 145 -18.13 -18.31 -14.20
N VAL A 146 -17.26 -17.64 -14.95
CA VAL A 146 -16.72 -18.15 -16.22
C VAL A 146 -15.90 -19.42 -15.98
N GLU A 147 -14.97 -19.42 -15.02
CA GLU A 147 -14.19 -20.60 -14.64
C GLU A 147 -15.08 -21.77 -14.23
N TRP A 148 -16.11 -21.50 -13.43
CA TRP A 148 -17.06 -22.51 -12.99
C TRP A 148 -17.77 -23.16 -14.18
N LEU A 149 -18.21 -22.36 -15.17
CA LEU A 149 -18.85 -22.87 -16.38
C LEU A 149 -17.91 -23.72 -17.23
N VAL A 150 -16.67 -23.29 -17.41
CA VAL A 150 -15.65 -24.08 -18.15
C VAL A 150 -15.38 -25.40 -17.44
N THR A 151 -15.23 -25.38 -16.12
CA THR A 151 -15.01 -26.58 -15.29
C THR A 151 -16.19 -27.54 -15.36
N ALA A 152 -17.42 -27.01 -15.33
CA ALA A 152 -18.65 -27.78 -15.47
C ALA A 152 -18.93 -28.24 -16.91
N ARG A 153 -18.02 -27.97 -17.87
CA ARG A 153 -18.18 -28.26 -19.30
C ARG A 153 -19.45 -27.63 -19.88
N ILE A 154 -19.72 -26.38 -19.56
CA ILE A 154 -20.85 -25.59 -20.07
C ILE A 154 -20.30 -24.48 -20.95
N ALA A 155 -20.87 -24.30 -22.15
CA ALA A 155 -20.47 -23.21 -23.03
C ALA A 155 -20.76 -21.87 -22.37
N VAL A 156 -19.74 -21.01 -22.33
CA VAL A 156 -19.82 -19.72 -21.65
C VAL A 156 -20.67 -18.75 -22.48
N PRO A 157 -21.70 -18.11 -21.90
CA PRO A 157 -22.52 -17.15 -22.64
C PRO A 157 -21.79 -15.80 -22.81
N ARG A 158 -22.45 -14.85 -23.46
CA ARG A 158 -21.94 -13.47 -23.61
C ARG A 158 -21.92 -12.72 -22.27
N SER A 159 -21.10 -11.67 -22.19
CA SER A 159 -21.04 -10.79 -21.02
C SER A 159 -22.43 -10.27 -20.63
N ALA A 160 -23.25 -9.92 -21.62
CA ALA A 160 -24.62 -9.44 -21.44
C ALA A 160 -25.55 -10.42 -20.68
N VAL A 161 -25.19 -11.71 -20.61
CA VAL A 161 -25.94 -12.73 -19.85
C VAL A 161 -25.38 -12.88 -18.44
N LEU A 162 -24.06 -12.85 -18.26
CA LEU A 162 -23.41 -13.04 -16.95
C LEU A 162 -23.42 -11.78 -16.08
N SER A 163 -23.18 -10.61 -16.65
CA SER A 163 -23.13 -9.34 -15.91
C SER A 163 -24.41 -9.07 -15.12
N PRO A 164 -25.63 -9.30 -15.65
CA PRO A 164 -26.85 -9.17 -14.85
C PRO A 164 -26.91 -10.11 -13.64
N ILE A 165 -26.37 -11.34 -13.73
CA ILE A 165 -26.36 -12.30 -12.61
C ILE A 165 -25.53 -11.74 -11.46
N VAL A 166 -24.33 -11.27 -11.76
CA VAL A 166 -23.43 -10.64 -10.79
C VAL A 166 -24.07 -9.38 -10.20
N ALA A 167 -24.66 -8.53 -11.06
CA ALA A 167 -25.31 -7.30 -10.62
C ALA A 167 -26.49 -7.57 -9.68
N THR A 168 -27.32 -8.58 -9.97
CA THR A 168 -28.43 -8.99 -9.12
C THR A 168 -27.94 -9.54 -7.78
N ALA A 169 -26.90 -10.38 -7.76
CA ALA A 169 -26.35 -10.94 -6.52
C ALA A 169 -25.83 -9.85 -5.57
N LEU A 170 -25.02 -8.92 -6.09
CA LEU A 170 -24.48 -7.78 -5.34
C LEU A 170 -25.60 -6.84 -4.86
N THR A 171 -26.57 -6.54 -5.73
CA THR A 171 -27.71 -5.68 -5.36
C THR A 171 -28.55 -6.32 -4.26
N ARG A 172 -28.82 -7.63 -4.36
CA ARG A 172 -29.56 -8.40 -3.37
C ARG A 172 -28.84 -8.45 -2.03
N HIS A 173 -27.52 -8.65 -2.03
CA HIS A 173 -26.72 -8.60 -0.81
C HIS A 173 -26.82 -7.23 -0.13
N ARG A 174 -26.59 -6.14 -0.88
CA ARG A 174 -26.71 -4.77 -0.36
C ARG A 174 -28.11 -4.48 0.20
N GLN A 175 -29.16 -4.85 -0.51
CA GLN A 175 -30.54 -4.64 -0.06
C GLN A 175 -30.84 -5.43 1.22
N THR A 176 -30.29 -6.64 1.35
CA THR A 176 -30.44 -7.47 2.54
C THR A 176 -29.79 -6.81 3.74
N LEU A 177 -28.54 -6.33 3.60
CA LEU A 177 -27.83 -5.61 4.65
C LEU A 177 -28.51 -4.29 5.02
N ALA A 178 -28.91 -3.49 4.03
CA ALA A 178 -29.61 -2.23 4.30
C ALA A 178 -30.91 -2.48 5.07
N ARG A 179 -31.67 -3.51 4.72
CA ARG A 179 -32.88 -3.88 5.48
C ARG A 179 -32.55 -4.30 6.92
N GLN A 180 -31.55 -5.16 7.12
CA GLN A 180 -31.11 -5.57 8.47
C GLN A 180 -30.65 -4.38 9.32
N VAL A 181 -29.94 -3.42 8.70
CA VAL A 181 -29.58 -2.16 9.36
C VAL A 181 -30.85 -1.40 9.78
N GLY A 182 -31.85 -1.30 8.90
CA GLY A 182 -33.12 -0.65 9.21
C GLY A 182 -33.90 -1.33 10.34
N GLU A 183 -33.86 -2.67 10.41
CA GLU A 183 -34.56 -3.47 11.42
C GLU A 183 -33.90 -3.40 12.81
N HIS A 184 -32.59 -3.21 12.88
CA HIS A 184 -31.81 -3.36 14.13
C HIS A 184 -31.16 -2.08 14.64
N ILE A 185 -31.17 -0.99 13.87
CA ILE A 185 -30.55 0.27 14.31
C ILE A 185 -31.35 0.93 15.44
N SER A 186 -30.66 1.38 16.50
CA SER A 186 -31.29 2.19 17.54
C SER A 186 -31.58 3.61 17.03
N PRO A 187 -32.67 4.27 17.49
CA PRO A 187 -32.97 5.65 17.10
C PRO A 187 -31.81 6.61 17.40
N LEU A 188 -31.16 6.44 18.54
CA LEU A 188 -30.00 7.25 18.95
C LEU A 188 -28.81 7.10 17.99
N LEU A 189 -28.46 5.87 17.60
CA LEU A 189 -27.37 5.63 16.66
C LEU A 189 -27.71 6.18 15.27
N ARG A 190 -28.95 5.99 14.82
CA ARG A 190 -29.46 6.52 13.56
C ARG A 190 -29.29 8.04 13.49
N GLU A 191 -29.76 8.76 14.50
CA GLU A 191 -29.60 10.21 14.57
C GLU A 191 -28.12 10.61 14.58
N SER A 192 -27.31 9.96 15.43
CA SER A 192 -25.87 10.21 15.52
C SER A 192 -25.16 10.05 14.18
N LEU A 193 -25.46 9.00 13.41
CA LEU A 193 -24.90 8.80 12.08
C LEU A 193 -25.39 9.86 11.08
N LEU A 194 -26.68 10.17 11.08
CA LEU A 194 -27.26 11.15 10.16
C LEU A 194 -26.73 12.56 10.42
N THR A 195 -26.32 12.91 11.65
CA THR A 195 -25.68 14.22 11.93
C THR A 195 -24.43 14.47 11.08
N LEU A 196 -23.74 13.42 10.61
CA LEU A 196 -22.54 13.54 9.77
C LEU A 196 -22.83 14.19 8.42
N ILE A 197 -24.07 14.08 7.92
CA ILE A 197 -24.53 14.59 6.62
C ILE A 197 -25.49 15.77 6.75
N VAL A 198 -25.73 16.29 7.96
CA VAL A 198 -26.49 17.53 8.17
C VAL A 198 -25.60 18.74 7.91
N ALA A 199 -26.14 19.73 7.19
CA ALA A 199 -25.44 20.99 6.94
C ALA A 199 -25.35 21.82 8.24
N PRO A 200 -24.21 22.47 8.53
CA PRO A 200 -24.09 23.30 9.72
C PRO A 200 -25.02 24.54 9.62
N PRO A 201 -25.58 25.01 10.75
CA PRO A 201 -26.54 26.11 10.77
C PRO A 201 -25.95 27.47 10.33
N GLN A 202 -24.62 27.64 10.40
CA GLN A 202 -23.93 28.85 9.92
C GLN A 202 -22.70 28.47 9.07
N PRO A 203 -22.81 28.45 7.72
CA PRO A 203 -21.70 28.12 6.85
C PRO A 203 -20.73 29.30 6.75
N GLN A 204 -19.76 29.40 7.68
CA GLN A 204 -18.82 30.53 7.68
C GLN A 204 -17.88 30.57 6.46
N ARG A 205 -17.71 29.45 5.73
CA ARG A 205 -17.00 29.36 4.43
C ARG A 205 -17.50 28.14 3.63
N GLY A 206 -18.67 28.28 3.01
CA GLY A 206 -19.34 27.19 2.28
C GLY A 206 -19.93 26.11 3.19
N ILE A 207 -20.85 25.30 2.65
CA ILE A 207 -21.45 24.17 3.37
C ILE A 207 -20.38 23.08 3.54
N GLN A 208 -19.82 22.95 4.75
CA GLN A 208 -18.88 21.87 5.08
C GLN A 208 -19.56 20.88 6.02
N TYR A 209 -20.09 19.80 5.45
CA TYR A 209 -20.60 18.66 6.21
C TYR A 209 -19.50 18.09 7.13
N ARG A 210 -19.89 17.61 8.32
CA ARG A 210 -18.96 16.93 9.24
C ARG A 210 -18.27 15.75 8.57
N LEU A 211 -19.00 14.99 7.76
CA LEU A 211 -18.44 13.92 6.92
C LEU A 211 -17.26 14.41 6.06
N THR A 212 -17.38 15.57 5.41
CA THR A 212 -16.33 16.12 4.53
C THR A 212 -15.09 16.55 5.31
N GLN A 213 -15.27 17.03 6.54
CA GLN A 213 -14.16 17.39 7.42
C GLN A 213 -13.40 16.13 7.85
N LEU A 214 -14.13 15.12 8.34
CA LEU A 214 -13.55 13.86 8.81
C LEU A 214 -12.81 13.10 7.70
N LYS A 215 -13.29 13.13 6.47
CA LYS A 215 -12.57 12.56 5.31
C LYS A 215 -11.13 13.06 5.15
N ARG A 216 -10.81 14.27 5.61
CA ARG A 216 -9.49 14.90 5.47
C ARG A 216 -8.58 14.55 6.64
N LEU A 217 -7.87 13.43 6.54
CA LEU A 217 -6.85 13.04 7.52
C LEU A 217 -5.56 13.84 7.34
N SER A 218 -5.30 14.80 8.24
CA SER A 218 -4.06 15.58 8.20
C SER A 218 -2.87 14.79 8.76
N GLN A 219 -1.73 14.81 8.06
CA GLN A 219 -0.46 14.24 8.54
C GLN A 219 0.41 15.24 9.31
N SER A 220 -0.15 16.40 9.70
CA SER A 220 0.65 17.47 10.29
C SER A 220 1.00 17.19 11.75
N THR A 221 2.29 17.31 12.07
CA THR A 221 2.83 17.22 13.43
C THR A 221 2.64 18.50 14.26
N LYS A 222 2.01 19.55 13.69
CA LYS A 222 1.71 20.80 14.40
C LYS A 222 0.68 20.55 15.52
N LEU A 223 0.94 21.09 16.72
CA LEU A 223 0.13 20.86 17.91
C LEU A 223 -1.37 21.17 17.71
N ALA A 224 -1.70 22.28 17.05
CA ALA A 224 -3.10 22.63 16.75
C ALA A 224 -3.81 21.58 15.88
N LYS A 225 -3.09 20.99 14.91
CA LYS A 225 -3.63 19.92 14.04
C LYS A 225 -3.69 18.57 14.73
N VAL A 226 -2.82 18.32 15.71
CA VAL A 226 -2.92 17.14 16.59
C VAL A 226 -4.16 17.28 17.49
N ARG A 227 -4.37 18.43 18.13
CA ARG A 227 -5.54 18.69 18.99
C ARG A 227 -6.86 18.55 18.23
N ALA A 228 -6.98 19.16 17.06
CA ALA A 228 -8.16 19.02 16.21
C ALA A 228 -8.46 17.54 15.88
N ARG A 229 -7.44 16.74 15.57
CA ARG A 229 -7.61 15.30 15.32
C ARG A 229 -8.00 14.50 16.57
N LEU A 230 -7.57 14.93 17.75
CA LEU A 230 -8.00 14.32 19.00
C LEU A 230 -9.49 14.61 19.25
N GLU A 231 -9.96 15.81 18.94
CA GLU A 231 -11.38 16.18 18.98
C GLU A 231 -12.20 15.38 17.94
N ASP A 232 -11.67 15.19 16.73
CA ASP A 232 -12.29 14.32 15.73
C ASP A 232 -12.36 12.86 16.23
N LEU A 233 -11.29 12.37 16.85
CA LEU A 233 -11.25 11.02 17.40
C LEU A 233 -12.26 10.82 18.54
N THR A 234 -12.38 11.77 19.47
CA THR A 234 -13.35 11.66 20.57
C THR A 234 -14.78 11.67 20.04
N PHE A 235 -15.07 12.53 19.06
CA PHE A 235 -16.36 12.57 18.39
C PHE A 235 -16.68 11.25 17.66
N VAL A 236 -15.74 10.73 16.86
CA VAL A 236 -15.93 9.47 16.12
C VAL A 236 -16.04 8.28 17.09
N ARG A 237 -15.26 8.27 18.18
CA ARG A 237 -15.35 7.25 19.23
C ARG A 237 -16.75 7.17 19.83
N MET A 238 -17.35 8.30 20.17
CA MET A 238 -18.70 8.35 20.75
C MET A 238 -19.72 7.64 19.85
N ILE A 239 -19.63 7.85 18.53
CA ILE A 239 -20.52 7.18 17.57
C ILE A 239 -20.11 5.70 17.44
N TYR A 240 -18.82 5.40 17.30
CA TYR A 240 -18.30 4.03 17.17
C TYR A 240 -18.76 3.10 18.30
N GLU A 241 -18.72 3.55 19.55
CA GLU A 241 -19.17 2.75 20.69
C GLU A 241 -20.64 2.34 20.55
N GLN A 242 -21.49 3.23 20.03
CA GLN A 242 -22.90 2.92 19.75
C GLN A 242 -23.07 1.92 18.60
N THR A 243 -22.09 1.80 17.69
CA THR A 243 -22.14 0.84 16.56
C THR A 243 -21.87 -0.60 16.96
N LYS A 244 -21.14 -0.85 18.07
CA LYS A 244 -20.68 -2.19 18.47
C LYS A 244 -21.81 -3.24 18.53
N PRO A 245 -22.98 -2.98 19.16
CA PRO A 245 -24.07 -3.97 19.22
C PRO A 245 -24.62 -4.32 17.84
N LEU A 246 -24.77 -3.31 16.97
CA LEU A 246 -25.29 -3.48 15.62
C LEU A 246 -24.30 -4.27 14.75
N LEU A 247 -22.99 -4.02 14.88
CA LEU A 247 -21.97 -4.78 14.14
C LEU A 247 -21.97 -6.26 14.52
N HIS A 248 -22.16 -6.57 15.81
CA HIS A 248 -22.26 -7.94 16.29
C HIS A 248 -23.48 -8.67 15.70
N GLN A 249 -24.59 -7.97 15.49
CA GLN A 249 -25.80 -8.53 14.87
C GLN A 249 -25.67 -8.70 13.35
N LEU A 250 -25.11 -7.70 12.67
CA LEU A 250 -25.00 -7.72 11.21
C LEU A 250 -23.92 -8.68 10.70
N GLN A 251 -22.94 -9.04 11.54
CA GLN A 251 -21.83 -9.94 11.22
C GLN A 251 -21.13 -9.59 9.89
N ILE A 252 -20.99 -8.29 9.61
CA ILE A 252 -20.36 -7.82 8.39
C ILE A 252 -18.86 -8.13 8.48
N PRO A 253 -18.29 -8.90 7.54
CA PRO A 253 -16.86 -9.12 7.48
C PRO A 253 -16.10 -7.80 7.33
N GLN A 254 -14.86 -7.76 7.81
CA GLN A 254 -14.02 -6.56 7.71
C GLN A 254 -13.88 -6.04 6.27
N ALA A 255 -13.80 -6.95 5.29
CA ALA A 255 -13.78 -6.60 3.86
C ALA A 255 -15.01 -5.75 3.45
N GLY A 256 -16.18 -6.06 4.02
CA GLY A 256 -17.40 -5.31 3.76
C GLY A 256 -17.43 -3.93 4.39
N ILE A 257 -16.96 -3.82 5.64
CA ILE A 257 -16.80 -2.53 6.32
C ILE A 257 -15.87 -1.64 5.49
N VAL A 258 -14.72 -2.17 5.05
CA VAL A 258 -13.77 -1.43 4.21
C VAL A 258 -14.39 -1.04 2.87
N SER A 259 -15.10 -1.95 2.19
CA SER A 259 -15.72 -1.67 0.90
C SER A 259 -16.72 -0.51 0.98
N TYR A 260 -17.68 -0.57 1.91
CA TYR A 260 -18.65 0.51 2.10
C TYR A 260 -18.00 1.81 2.57
N ALA A 261 -17.00 1.75 3.44
CA ALA A 261 -16.26 2.93 3.87
C ALA A 261 -15.53 3.61 2.70
N GLN A 262 -14.86 2.85 1.84
CA GLN A 262 -14.17 3.38 0.66
C GLN A 262 -15.14 4.02 -0.33
N LEU A 263 -16.30 3.39 -0.57
CA LEU A 263 -17.38 4.01 -1.35
C LEU A 263 -17.80 5.35 -0.73
N THR A 264 -18.02 5.39 0.59
CA THR A 264 -18.35 6.63 1.30
C THR A 264 -17.26 7.68 1.16
N LEU A 265 -15.98 7.32 1.24
CA LEU A 265 -14.86 8.25 1.06
C LEU A 265 -14.87 8.91 -0.33
N ASN A 266 -15.17 8.14 -1.38
CA ASN A 266 -15.17 8.59 -2.76
C ASN A 266 -16.44 9.38 -3.17
N LEU A 267 -17.56 9.17 -2.48
CA LEU A 267 -18.84 9.85 -2.79
C LEU A 267 -18.88 11.29 -2.28
N ALA A 268 -19.51 12.20 -3.04
CA ALA A 268 -19.88 13.50 -2.50
C ALA A 268 -21.02 13.34 -1.45
N PRO A 269 -21.08 14.20 -0.42
CA PRO A 269 -22.16 14.12 0.59
C PRO A 269 -23.56 14.16 -0.03
N PHE A 270 -23.74 14.93 -1.11
CA PHE A 270 -25.02 15.04 -1.81
C PHE A 270 -25.46 13.73 -2.48
N ASP A 271 -24.52 12.97 -3.06
CA ASP A 271 -24.82 11.67 -3.65
C ASP A 271 -25.20 10.63 -2.58
N LEU A 272 -24.61 10.75 -1.39
CA LEU A 272 -24.97 9.92 -0.24
C LEU A 272 -26.36 10.26 0.31
N ILE A 273 -26.71 11.55 0.38
CA ILE A 273 -28.03 12.02 0.85
C ILE A 273 -29.15 11.53 -0.08
N ARG A 274 -28.91 11.45 -1.39
CA ARG A 274 -29.88 10.97 -2.38
C ARG A 274 -30.21 9.48 -2.28
N ARG A 275 -29.43 8.70 -1.53
CA ARG A 275 -29.67 7.25 -1.36
C ARG A 275 -30.83 6.98 -0.41
N PRO A 276 -31.48 5.80 -0.53
CA PRO A 276 -32.44 5.33 0.47
C PRO A 276 -31.84 5.39 1.87
N GLU A 277 -32.67 5.66 2.87
CA GLU A 277 -32.19 5.97 4.21
C GLU A 277 -31.37 4.82 4.84
N HIS A 278 -31.84 3.60 4.71
CA HIS A 278 -31.11 2.46 5.25
C HIS A 278 -29.78 2.20 4.51
N ASP A 279 -29.71 2.53 3.21
CA ASP A 279 -28.46 2.43 2.43
C ASP A 279 -27.46 3.50 2.87
N ARG A 280 -27.88 4.77 3.06
CA ARG A 280 -26.97 5.82 3.56
C ARG A 280 -26.48 5.52 4.98
N VAL A 281 -27.34 4.97 5.85
CA VAL A 281 -26.96 4.60 7.22
C VAL A 281 -25.90 3.51 7.21
N LEU A 282 -26.04 2.48 6.36
CA LEU A 282 -25.02 1.43 6.19
C LEU A 282 -23.66 2.02 5.76
N HIS A 283 -23.67 2.96 4.83
CA HIS A 283 -22.46 3.65 4.36
C HIS A 283 -21.80 4.50 5.45
N LEU A 284 -22.61 5.19 6.28
CA LEU A 284 -22.13 6.00 7.41
C LEU A 284 -21.60 5.13 8.54
N LEU A 285 -22.29 4.02 8.85
CA LEU A 285 -21.86 3.02 9.82
C LEU A 285 -20.47 2.48 9.45
N ALA A 286 -20.32 1.98 8.23
CA ALA A 286 -19.06 1.47 7.72
C ALA A 286 -17.96 2.54 7.74
N PHE A 287 -18.30 3.78 7.35
CA PHE A 287 -17.37 4.91 7.44
C PHE A 287 -16.90 5.15 8.86
N VAL A 288 -17.78 5.25 9.86
CA VAL A 288 -17.39 5.53 11.25
C VAL A 288 -16.46 4.43 11.79
N VAL A 289 -16.80 3.17 11.57
CA VAL A 289 -16.01 2.02 12.05
C VAL A 289 -14.61 2.02 11.42
N HIS A 290 -14.55 2.14 10.10
CA HIS A 290 -13.28 2.19 9.39
C HIS A 290 -12.46 3.44 9.76
N HIS A 291 -13.13 4.58 9.89
CA HIS A 291 -12.49 5.86 10.15
C HIS A 291 -11.96 5.97 11.58
N TYR A 292 -12.64 5.35 12.56
CA TYR A 292 -12.14 5.24 13.93
C TYR A 292 -10.76 4.56 13.96
N ALA A 293 -10.64 3.38 13.34
CA ALA A 293 -9.36 2.67 13.23
C ALA A 293 -8.30 3.51 12.50
N ARG A 294 -8.65 4.16 11.38
CA ARG A 294 -7.71 5.01 10.65
C ARG A 294 -7.24 6.24 11.43
N LEU A 295 -8.09 6.83 12.27
CA LEU A 295 -7.71 7.95 13.13
C LEU A 295 -6.73 7.51 14.23
N GLN A 296 -6.97 6.34 14.82
CA GLN A 296 -6.05 5.72 15.78
C GLN A 296 -4.66 5.52 15.16
N ASP A 297 -4.60 4.87 13.99
CA ASP A 297 -3.35 4.64 13.26
C ASP A 297 -2.64 5.94 12.91
N ASN A 298 -3.38 6.93 12.42
CA ASN A 298 -2.82 8.22 12.05
C ASN A 298 -2.22 8.98 13.25
N LEU A 299 -2.85 8.88 14.43
CA LEU A 299 -2.34 9.48 15.65
C LEU A 299 -1.11 8.73 16.18
N ALA A 300 -1.08 7.40 16.06
CA ALA A 300 0.10 6.60 16.37
C ALA A 300 1.29 6.92 15.44
N ASP A 301 1.06 7.08 14.15
CA ASP A 301 2.08 7.49 13.19
C ASP A 301 2.65 8.87 13.52
N VAL A 302 1.77 9.84 13.84
CA VAL A 302 2.23 11.18 14.24
C VAL A 302 2.96 11.16 15.58
N PHE A 303 2.54 10.32 16.52
CA PHE A 303 3.28 10.10 17.76
C PHE A 303 4.72 9.65 17.46
N LEU A 304 4.89 8.61 16.62
CA LEU A 304 6.20 8.09 16.26
C LEU A 304 7.04 9.13 15.49
N GLN A 305 6.43 9.91 14.61
CA GLN A 305 7.11 10.96 13.87
C GLN A 305 7.59 12.10 14.77
N VAL A 306 6.75 12.57 15.69
CA VAL A 306 7.11 13.62 16.65
C VAL A 306 8.21 13.14 17.60
N PHE A 307 8.10 11.90 18.10
CA PHE A 307 9.11 11.27 18.94
C PHE A 307 10.46 11.18 18.21
N SER A 308 10.47 10.62 17.00
CA SER A 308 11.69 10.47 16.19
C SER A 308 12.33 11.81 15.83
N SER A 309 11.52 12.82 15.49
CA SER A 309 12.02 14.17 15.19
C SER A 309 12.69 14.80 16.41
N MET A 310 12.11 14.62 17.61
CA MET A 310 12.68 15.14 18.85
C MET A 310 13.99 14.42 19.20
N MET A 311 14.01 13.08 19.16
CA MET A 311 15.22 12.30 19.43
C MET A 311 16.36 12.67 18.48
N ASN A 312 16.05 12.85 17.19
CA ASN A 312 17.02 13.33 16.23
C ASN A 312 17.54 14.74 16.57
N SER A 313 16.67 15.61 17.07
CA SER A 313 17.08 16.96 17.46
C SER A 313 17.92 16.98 18.75
N VAL A 314 17.63 16.12 19.73
CA VAL A 314 18.48 15.91 20.92
C VAL A 314 19.85 15.43 20.48
N ARG A 315 19.91 14.41 19.62
CA ARG A 315 21.18 13.88 19.10
C ARG A 315 21.99 14.94 18.37
N ARG A 316 21.35 15.75 17.52
CA ARG A 316 22.04 16.85 16.80
C ARG A 316 22.58 17.90 17.75
N GLU A 317 21.80 18.29 18.75
CA GLU A 317 22.23 19.30 19.73
C GLU A 317 23.39 18.78 20.59
N HIS A 318 23.30 17.53 21.06
CA HIS A 318 24.40 16.89 21.78
C HIS A 318 25.66 16.79 20.92
N MET A 319 25.55 16.39 19.64
CA MET A 319 26.70 16.37 18.74
C MET A 319 27.29 17.77 18.53
N ALA A 320 26.45 18.79 18.35
CA ALA A 320 26.91 20.17 18.19
C ALA A 320 27.65 20.68 19.44
N GLN A 321 27.12 20.39 20.64
CA GLN A 321 27.78 20.70 21.91
C GLN A 321 29.09 19.93 22.05
N TYR A 322 29.10 18.63 21.74
CA TYR A 322 30.31 17.80 21.80
C TYR A 322 31.43 18.36 20.91
N TYR A 323 31.13 18.72 19.66
CA TYR A 323 32.12 19.33 18.76
C TYR A 323 32.58 20.70 19.26
N ALA A 324 31.67 21.55 19.72
CA ALA A 324 32.03 22.86 20.28
C ALA A 324 32.94 22.72 21.51
N THR A 325 32.64 21.79 22.42
CA THR A 325 33.48 21.51 23.59
C THR A 325 34.84 20.92 23.17
N ARG A 326 34.87 20.07 22.14
CA ARG A 326 36.14 19.54 21.60
C ARG A 326 37.01 20.65 21.01
N ASP A 327 36.42 21.59 20.29
CA ASP A 327 37.15 22.72 19.70
C ASP A 327 37.70 23.64 20.80
N THR A 328 36.91 23.94 21.85
CA THR A 328 37.39 24.71 22.99
C THR A 328 38.49 23.97 23.76
N HIS A 329 38.38 22.65 23.91
CA HIS A 329 39.46 21.82 24.49
C HIS A 329 40.73 21.85 23.65
N ALA A 330 40.62 21.74 22.32
CA ALA A 330 41.77 21.81 21.42
C ALA A 330 42.46 23.18 21.53
N MET A 331 41.68 24.27 21.51
CA MET A 331 42.19 25.63 21.70
C MET A 331 42.87 25.81 23.06
N SER A 332 42.27 25.30 24.13
CA SER A 332 42.81 25.38 25.49
C SER A 332 44.08 24.53 25.64
N LEU A 333 44.15 23.36 25.00
CA LEU A 333 45.35 22.53 24.96
C LEU A 333 46.47 23.22 24.16
N THR A 334 46.17 23.81 23.00
CA THR A 334 47.18 24.61 22.28
C THR A 334 47.66 25.80 23.12
N ALA A 335 46.77 26.48 23.84
CA ALA A 335 47.15 27.57 24.74
C ALA A 335 48.05 27.08 25.89
N LEU A 336 47.72 25.93 26.51
CA LEU A 336 48.54 25.30 27.53
C LEU A 336 49.91 24.87 26.99
N LEU A 337 49.97 24.27 25.79
CA LEU A 337 51.22 23.91 25.14
C LEU A 337 52.07 25.14 24.87
N THR A 338 51.48 26.23 24.35
CA THR A 338 52.21 27.49 24.16
C THR A 338 52.74 28.06 25.46
N LEU A 339 51.96 28.04 26.55
CA LEU A 339 52.41 28.46 27.89
C LEU A 339 53.56 27.59 28.43
N LEU A 340 53.49 26.27 28.20
CA LEU A 340 54.53 25.33 28.59
C LEU A 340 55.82 25.57 27.78
N GLU A 341 55.71 25.82 26.48
CA GLU A 341 56.83 26.16 25.61
C GLU A 341 57.46 27.50 26.02
N THR A 342 56.66 28.56 26.19
CA THR A 342 57.18 29.89 26.53
C THR A 342 57.71 30.00 27.94
N ASN A 343 57.16 29.26 28.90
CA ASN A 343 57.58 29.40 30.30
C ASN A 343 58.58 28.30 30.69
N VAL A 344 58.26 27.01 30.48
CA VAL A 344 59.07 25.90 31.00
C VAL A 344 60.28 25.63 30.12
N LEU A 345 60.11 25.53 28.79
CA LEU A 345 61.23 25.22 27.89
C LEU A 345 62.22 26.37 27.78
N THR A 346 61.75 27.63 27.82
CA THR A 346 62.65 28.80 27.83
C THR A 346 63.45 28.87 29.14
N ALA A 347 62.82 28.61 30.29
CA ALA A 347 63.52 28.56 31.57
C ALA A 347 64.52 27.41 31.62
N PHE A 348 64.17 26.23 31.10
CA PHE A 348 65.12 25.12 30.97
C PHE A 348 66.32 25.49 30.09
N LYS A 349 66.09 26.13 28.93
CA LYS A 349 67.17 26.63 28.07
C LYS A 349 68.01 27.72 28.76
N ALA A 350 67.39 28.58 29.56
CA ALA A 350 68.09 29.61 30.33
C ALA A 350 68.98 28.99 31.41
N ILE A 351 68.45 28.01 32.16
CA ILE A 351 69.22 27.24 33.15
C ILE A 351 70.37 26.50 32.48
N GLN A 352 70.12 25.85 31.33
CA GLN A 352 71.17 25.14 30.58
C GLN A 352 72.30 26.10 30.15
N ARG A 353 71.97 27.30 29.65
CA ARG A 353 72.97 28.33 29.32
C ARG A 353 73.77 28.82 30.54
N ILE A 354 73.12 28.97 31.69
CA ILE A 354 73.80 29.40 32.94
C ILE A 354 74.77 28.31 33.39
N VAL A 355 74.37 27.04 33.33
CA VAL A 355 75.20 25.90 33.71
C VAL A 355 76.40 25.73 32.78
N GLU A 356 76.19 25.81 31.46
CA GLU A 356 77.23 25.64 30.42
C GLU A 356 78.21 26.83 30.32
N SER A 357 77.91 27.97 30.95
CA SER A 357 78.79 29.14 30.90
C SER A 357 80.13 28.89 31.61
N SER A 358 81.24 29.18 30.91
CA SER A 358 82.61 29.03 31.44
C SER A 358 83.12 30.26 32.21
N THR A 359 82.32 31.32 32.29
CA THR A 359 82.70 32.63 32.83
C THR A 359 82.07 32.95 34.19
N LEU A 360 81.12 32.14 34.67
CA LEU A 360 80.42 32.37 35.95
C LEU A 360 81.02 31.49 37.05
N THR A 361 81.19 32.06 38.25
CA THR A 361 81.58 31.31 39.45
C THR A 361 80.42 30.48 39.99
N SER A 362 80.72 29.44 40.78
CA SER A 362 79.72 28.51 41.31
C SER A 362 78.59 29.21 42.09
N ASP A 363 78.91 30.25 42.86
CA ASP A 363 77.93 31.03 43.64
C ASP A 363 77.04 31.92 42.75
N GLU A 364 77.60 32.53 41.71
CA GLU A 364 76.83 33.36 40.76
C GLU A 364 75.85 32.52 39.95
N LYS A 365 76.23 31.28 39.58
CA LYS A 365 75.33 30.33 38.92
C LYS A 365 74.12 29.99 39.81
N VAL A 366 74.36 29.76 41.10
CA VAL A 366 73.28 29.44 42.06
C VAL A 366 72.33 30.62 42.25
N GLN A 367 72.84 31.85 42.37
CA GLN A 367 71.99 33.04 42.48
C GLN A 367 71.12 33.28 41.24
N GLN A 368 71.67 33.13 40.04
CA GLN A 368 70.88 33.32 38.81
C GLN A 368 69.81 32.23 38.62
N ILE A 369 70.12 30.98 39.00
CA ILE A 369 69.12 29.90 38.99
C ILE A 369 68.02 30.17 40.02
N GLN A 370 68.36 30.66 41.22
CA GLN A 370 67.37 31.04 42.24
C GLN A 370 66.43 32.15 41.75
N GLN A 371 66.95 33.17 41.07
CA GLN A 371 66.10 34.23 40.49
C GLN A 371 65.14 33.68 39.42
N LEU A 372 65.60 32.78 38.54
CA LEU A 372 64.75 32.13 37.54
C LEU A 372 63.64 31.28 38.18
N PHE A 373 63.92 30.63 39.31
CA PHE A 373 62.91 29.87 40.06
C PHE A 373 61.81 30.76 40.64
N VAL A 374 62.15 31.94 41.14
CA VAL A 374 61.16 32.92 41.64
C VAL A 374 60.25 33.38 40.49
N THR A 375 60.81 33.66 39.30
CA THR A 375 60.02 34.04 38.11
C THR A 375 59.15 32.89 37.59
N GLN A 376 59.65 31.66 37.63
CA GLN A 376 58.91 30.43 37.27
C GLN A 376 57.72 30.15 38.19
N GLN A 377 57.76 30.59 39.45
CA GLN A 377 56.72 30.31 40.43
C GLN A 377 55.38 31.00 40.08
N THR A 378 55.44 32.21 39.51
CA THR A 378 54.27 32.94 39.00
C THR A 378 53.68 32.24 37.77
N SER A 379 54.55 31.79 36.85
CA SER A 379 54.14 31.05 35.65
C SER A 379 53.54 29.68 35.97
N GLN A 380 53.99 28.99 37.02
CA GLN A 380 53.38 27.75 37.50
C GLN A 380 51.97 27.96 38.03
N GLN A 381 51.70 29.08 38.71
CA GLN A 381 50.36 29.41 39.19
C GLN A 381 49.39 29.65 38.01
N GLU A 382 49.81 30.39 36.99
CA GLU A 382 49.04 30.58 35.76
C GLU A 382 48.74 29.26 35.03
N LEU A 383 49.74 28.37 34.95
CA LEU A 383 49.57 27.04 34.35
C LEU A 383 48.54 26.20 35.13
N THR A 384 48.60 26.25 36.46
CA THR A 384 47.69 25.50 37.35
C THR A 384 46.26 26.02 37.25
N GLN A 385 46.08 27.34 37.14
CA GLN A 385 44.78 27.98 36.95
C GLN A 385 44.17 27.70 35.57
N ALA A 386 44.98 27.55 34.53
CA ALA A 386 44.51 27.16 33.20
C ALA A 386 44.15 25.66 33.11
N MET A 387 44.76 24.81 33.95
CA MET A 387 44.52 23.36 33.98
C MET A 387 43.23 22.93 34.69
N THR A 388 42.79 23.67 35.71
CA THR A 388 41.59 23.36 36.51
C THR A 388 40.27 23.33 35.69
N PRO A 389 39.94 24.32 34.85
CA PRO A 389 38.72 24.27 34.02
C PRO A 389 38.78 23.18 32.94
N LEU A 390 39.98 22.81 32.50
CA LEU A 390 40.15 21.73 31.52
C LEU A 390 39.82 20.36 32.15
N LYS A 391 40.30 20.12 33.39
CA LYS A 391 40.02 18.88 34.13
C LYS A 391 38.54 18.68 34.41
N SER A 392 37.84 19.72 34.89
CA SER A 392 36.41 19.61 35.19
C SER A 392 35.57 19.34 33.93
N SER A 393 35.87 19.99 32.81
CA SER A 393 35.15 19.79 31.54
C SER A 393 35.40 18.39 30.92
N VAL A 394 36.57 17.80 31.14
CA VAL A 394 36.87 16.42 30.72
C VAL A 394 36.06 15.40 31.54
N GLU A 395 35.90 15.63 32.84
CA GLU A 395 35.09 14.77 33.71
C GLU A 395 33.59 14.82 33.35
N ASP A 396 33.08 16.00 32.96
CA ASP A 396 31.69 16.17 32.55
C ASP A 396 31.36 15.50 31.20
N THR A 397 32.31 15.50 30.26
CA THR A 397 32.16 14.86 28.95
C THR A 397 32.19 13.33 29.02
N GLN A 398 32.92 12.75 29.99
CA GLN A 398 32.95 11.30 30.20
C GLN A 398 31.65 10.73 30.80
N LYS A 399 30.83 11.54 31.47
CA LYS A 399 29.65 11.08 32.23
C LYS A 399 28.33 11.08 31.46
N HIS A 400 28.31 11.37 30.14
CA HIS A 400 27.08 11.56 29.35
C HIS A 400 26.09 12.62 29.88
N ALA A 401 26.49 13.40 30.89
CA ALA A 401 25.62 14.34 31.59
C ALA A 401 24.98 15.38 30.66
N THR A 402 25.71 15.79 29.61
CA THR A 402 25.24 16.77 28.60
C THR A 402 24.11 16.22 27.72
N TYR A 403 24.13 14.93 27.40
CA TYR A 403 23.05 14.28 26.65
C TYR A 403 21.78 14.19 27.51
N ASP A 404 21.91 13.72 28.75
CA ASP A 404 20.79 13.51 29.66
C ASP A 404 20.12 14.85 30.06
N GLN A 405 20.89 15.90 30.33
CA GLN A 405 20.37 17.25 30.57
C GLN A 405 19.62 17.81 29.35
N THR A 406 20.14 17.57 28.14
CA THR A 406 19.48 18.01 26.90
C THR A 406 18.17 17.27 26.68
N LEU A 407 18.13 15.98 27.03
CA LEU A 407 16.94 15.15 26.98
C LEU A 407 15.91 15.60 28.02
N GLU A 408 16.33 15.82 29.26
CA GLU A 408 15.48 16.29 30.36
C GLU A 408 14.80 17.63 30.01
N ARG A 409 15.58 18.61 29.54
CA ARG A 409 15.06 19.93 29.12
C ARG A 409 14.01 19.83 28.01
N ARG A 410 14.12 18.85 27.11
CA ARG A 410 13.17 18.61 26.01
C ARG A 410 12.04 17.66 26.37
N SER A 411 12.15 16.92 27.47
CA SER A 411 11.18 15.92 27.92
C SER A 411 9.79 16.51 28.20
N LEU A 412 9.73 17.68 28.86
CA LEU A 412 8.45 18.36 29.17
C LEU A 412 7.68 18.69 27.88
N ARG A 413 8.36 19.27 26.89
CA ARG A 413 7.74 19.60 25.59
C ARG A 413 7.24 18.35 24.86
N LEU A 414 7.95 17.24 25.01
CA LEU A 414 7.57 15.94 24.45
C LEU A 414 6.33 15.39 25.15
N GLN A 415 6.30 15.41 26.48
CA GLN A 415 5.14 14.98 27.26
C GLN A 415 3.89 15.79 26.92
N PHE A 416 3.97 17.13 26.85
CA PHE A 416 2.82 17.97 26.50
C PHE A 416 2.24 17.67 25.11
N ARG A 417 3.07 17.26 24.15
CA ARG A 417 2.63 16.95 22.79
C ARG A 417 2.11 15.52 22.63
N LEU A 418 2.72 14.56 23.32
CA LEU A 418 2.49 13.14 23.11
C LEU A 418 1.51 12.54 24.13
N MET A 419 1.47 13.03 25.37
CA MET A 419 0.60 12.52 26.42
C MET A 419 -0.89 12.55 26.04
N PRO A 420 -1.43 13.62 25.39
CA PRO A 420 -2.81 13.61 24.93
C PRO A 420 -3.11 12.50 23.93
N ILE A 421 -2.13 12.18 23.06
CA ILE A 421 -2.26 11.09 22.10
C ILE A 421 -2.34 9.76 22.85
N LEU A 422 -1.37 9.47 23.73
CA LEU A 422 -1.32 8.21 24.49
C LEU A 422 -2.60 7.94 25.30
N LYS A 423 -3.15 8.98 25.95
CA LYS A 423 -4.41 8.87 26.71
C LYS A 423 -5.63 8.64 25.83
N SER A 424 -5.58 9.10 24.59
CA SER A 424 -6.69 8.97 23.64
C SER A 424 -6.64 7.67 22.84
N LEU A 425 -5.49 7.00 22.72
CA LEU A 425 -5.39 5.79 21.91
C LEU A 425 -6.11 4.61 22.59
N ALA A 426 -6.78 3.78 21.79
CA ALA A 426 -7.30 2.50 22.24
C ALA A 426 -6.19 1.44 22.12
N TRP A 427 -5.87 0.77 23.22
CA TRP A 427 -4.79 -0.22 23.26
C TRP A 427 -5.38 -1.62 23.20
N ALA A 428 -4.77 -2.50 22.40
CA ALA A 428 -5.21 -3.88 22.27
C ALA A 428 -5.08 -4.60 23.63
N GLY A 429 -6.22 -4.83 24.28
CA GLY A 429 -6.29 -5.40 25.63
C GLY A 429 -7.50 -4.96 26.45
N THR A 430 -8.16 -3.84 26.08
CA THR A 430 -9.28 -3.29 26.86
C THR A 430 -10.67 -3.56 26.29
N ASP A 431 -10.82 -4.14 25.09
CA ASP A 431 -12.16 -4.51 24.58
C ASP A 431 -12.15 -5.52 23.41
N HIS A 432 -13.31 -6.14 23.22
CA HIS A 432 -13.70 -7.37 22.48
C HIS A 432 -13.05 -7.73 21.13
N ALA A 433 -13.19 -9.02 20.78
CA ALA A 433 -12.68 -9.74 19.60
C ALA A 433 -12.82 -9.05 18.23
N LEU A 434 -13.75 -8.11 18.06
CA LEU A 434 -13.89 -7.30 16.85
C LEU A 434 -12.67 -6.39 16.58
N ASP A 435 -11.94 -5.97 17.64
CA ASP A 435 -10.73 -5.17 17.51
C ASP A 435 -9.49 -5.98 17.07
N ARG A 436 -9.51 -7.31 17.18
CA ARG A 436 -8.36 -8.12 16.73
C ARG A 436 -8.28 -8.25 15.22
N ASP A 437 -9.41 -8.20 14.52
CA ASP A 437 -9.47 -8.31 13.06
C ASP A 437 -9.26 -6.96 12.36
N THR A 438 -9.56 -5.83 13.02
CA THR A 438 -9.20 -4.49 12.52
C THR A 438 -7.68 -4.25 12.58
N VAL A 439 -6.99 -4.76 13.61
CA VAL A 439 -5.53 -4.66 13.78
C VAL A 439 -4.73 -5.45 12.73
N ARG A 440 -5.30 -6.50 12.13
CA ARG A 440 -4.63 -7.29 11.08
C ARG A 440 -4.60 -6.64 9.70
N ALA A 441 -5.32 -5.52 9.50
CA ALA A 441 -5.36 -4.77 8.24
C ALA A 441 -4.11 -3.88 8.02
N ARG A 442 -2.91 -4.44 8.25
CA ARG A 442 -1.64 -3.78 7.96
C ARG A 442 -1.28 -4.02 6.49
N PRO A 443 -1.47 -3.07 5.55
CA PRO A 443 -0.77 -3.16 4.27
C PRO A 443 0.74 -3.02 4.56
N PRO A 444 1.61 -3.79 3.88
CA PRO A 444 3.05 -3.55 3.97
C PRO A 444 3.34 -2.10 3.60
N ARG A 445 4.24 -1.45 4.35
CA ARG A 445 4.71 -0.10 4.04
C ARG A 445 5.20 -0.11 2.58
N HIS A 446 4.52 0.62 1.70
CA HIS A 446 5.01 0.89 0.36
C HIS A 446 6.31 1.70 0.48
N GLY A 447 7.44 1.00 0.50
CA GLY A 447 8.70 1.52 -0.01
C GLY A 447 8.50 1.81 -1.49
N GLY A 448 8.88 3.01 -1.93
CA GLY A 448 8.61 3.50 -3.28
C GLY A 448 9.06 2.52 -4.37
N LEU A 449 8.09 1.87 -5.00
CA LEU A 449 8.27 1.25 -6.30
C LEU A 449 8.06 2.35 -7.34
N ARG A 450 9.18 2.84 -7.86
CA ARG A 450 9.20 3.63 -9.08
C ARG A 450 8.57 2.79 -10.20
N CYS A 451 7.58 3.34 -10.88
CA CYS A 451 7.19 2.91 -12.20
C CYS A 451 8.43 2.90 -13.11
N ALA A 452 8.78 1.74 -13.64
CA ALA A 452 9.63 1.62 -14.81
C ALA A 452 8.87 0.76 -15.82
N THR A 453 8.18 1.46 -16.72
CA THR A 453 7.82 0.98 -18.05
C THR A 453 9.12 0.64 -18.78
N THR A 454 9.30 -0.59 -19.23
CA THR A 454 10.06 -0.91 -20.46
C THR A 454 9.72 -2.33 -20.91
N LEU A 455 9.24 -2.41 -22.14
CA LEU A 455 9.15 -3.63 -22.92
C LEU A 455 10.54 -4.22 -23.15
N SER A 456 10.61 -5.55 -23.23
CA SER A 456 11.18 -6.33 -24.35
C SER A 456 12.10 -7.48 -23.94
N HIS A 457 11.79 -8.64 -24.54
CA HIS A 457 12.68 -9.69 -25.01
C HIS A 457 13.32 -10.64 -23.99
N GLY A 458 12.71 -11.84 -23.92
CA GLY A 458 13.33 -13.12 -24.30
C GLY A 458 14.61 -13.55 -23.57
N ARG A 459 14.53 -14.68 -22.87
CA ARG A 459 15.61 -15.68 -22.82
C ARG A 459 15.10 -17.02 -22.28
N ARG A 460 15.23 -18.06 -23.12
CA ARG A 460 15.41 -19.44 -22.67
C ARG A 460 16.91 -19.73 -22.70
N THR A 461 17.42 -20.09 -21.54
CA THR A 461 18.42 -21.15 -21.26
C THR A 461 19.57 -21.34 -22.24
N GLN A 462 20.80 -21.11 -21.76
CA GLN A 462 21.92 -22.03 -22.00
C GLN A 462 22.92 -22.00 -20.84
N SER A 463 23.27 -23.21 -20.44
CA SER A 463 24.30 -23.66 -19.51
C SER A 463 25.71 -23.29 -19.97
N GLY A 464 26.59 -23.02 -19.02
CA GLY A 464 28.03 -22.91 -19.24
C GLY A 464 28.79 -22.88 -17.93
N GLU A 465 29.38 -24.02 -17.58
CA GLU A 465 30.43 -24.19 -16.57
C GLU A 465 31.57 -23.19 -16.79
N PHE A 466 32.15 -22.60 -15.74
CA PHE A 466 33.59 -22.30 -15.70
C PHE A 466 34.07 -21.97 -14.26
N ARG A 467 34.77 -22.96 -13.69
CA ARG A 467 35.91 -22.99 -12.76
C ARG A 467 36.21 -21.81 -11.80
N ASP A 468 36.38 -22.20 -10.53
CA ASP A 468 37.16 -21.53 -9.47
C ASP A 468 38.57 -21.13 -9.92
N PRO A 469 39.17 -20.12 -9.25
CA PRO A 469 40.24 -20.50 -8.32
C PRO A 469 40.22 -19.77 -6.97
N THR A 470 40.71 -20.53 -5.99
CA THR A 470 41.27 -20.22 -4.67
C THR A 470 42.18 -18.98 -4.62
N PHE A 471 42.20 -18.27 -3.47
CA PHE A 471 43.36 -17.78 -2.67
C PHE A 471 42.79 -16.84 -1.56
N SER A 472 42.84 -17.17 -0.26
CA SER A 472 43.92 -16.84 0.72
C SER A 472 44.39 -15.37 0.62
N GLY A 473 44.38 -14.50 1.65
CA GLY A 473 44.10 -14.63 3.08
C GLY A 473 44.33 -13.29 3.83
N VAL A 474 44.10 -13.34 5.16
CA VAL A 474 44.87 -12.71 6.27
C VAL A 474 44.89 -11.16 6.46
N VAL A 475 44.29 -10.74 7.59
CA VAL A 475 44.78 -9.86 8.69
C VAL A 475 45.67 -8.66 8.34
N VAL A 476 45.19 -7.44 8.62
CA VAL A 476 45.61 -6.55 9.73
C VAL A 476 44.39 -5.75 10.21
#